data_AF-A0A327TIH3-F1
#
_entry.id   AF-A0A327TIH3-F1
#
_cell.length_a   1.000
_cell.length_b   1.000
_cell.length_c   1.000
_cell.angle_alpha   90.00
_cell.angle_beta   90.00
_cell.angle_gamma   90.00
#
_symmetry.space_group_name_H-M   'P 1'
#
loop_
_entity.id
_entity.type
_entity.pdbx_description
1 polymer ?
#
loop_
_entity_poly.entity_id
_entity_poly.type
_entity_poly.pdbx_seq_one_letter_code
_entity_poly.pdbx_strand_id
1 'polypeptide(L)' 'MTRTVIDLDDELLAEAQRLFGTSTKVATVNAALLEAVKLARRIEFADAVASGEFDLLGEPGDRAVA' A
#
# COMPACT_ATOMS: atom_id res chain seq x y z
N MET A 1 -4.57 -14.99 12.74
CA MET A 1 -3.28 -14.30 12.96
C MET A 1 -2.28 -15.33 13.44
N THR A 2 -1.13 -15.43 12.79
CA THR A 2 -0.02 -16.28 13.25
C THR A 2 0.90 -15.43 14.11
N ARG A 3 1.39 -16.00 15.22
CA ARG A 3 2.32 -15.30 16.12
C ARG A 3 3.73 -15.38 15.56
N THR A 4 4.29 -14.22 15.23
CA THR A 4 5.67 -14.07 14.79
C THR A 4 6.43 -13.28 15.86
N VAL A 5 7.62 -13.74 16.23
CA VAL A 5 8.54 -13.01 17.11
C VAL A 5 9.61 -12.38 16.24
N ILE A 6 9.72 -11.06 16.31
CA ILE A 6 10.71 -10.26 15.58
C ILE A 6 11.27 -9.21 16.53
N ASP A 7 12.53 -8.83 16.32
CA ASP A 7 13.11 -7.67 16.96
C ASP A 7 12.76 -6.42 16.14
N LEU A 8 12.40 -5.35 16.85
CA LEU A 8 12.00 -4.08 16.27
C LEU A 8 12.82 -2.97 16.92
N ASP A 9 13.20 -1.99 16.12
CA ASP A 9 13.74 -0.74 16.63
C ASP A 9 12.63 0.04 17.35
N ASP A 10 12.79 0.25 18.66
CA ASP A 10 11.79 0.89 19.49
C ASP A 10 11.65 2.40 19.22
N GLU A 11 12.71 3.06 18.74
CA GLU A 11 12.65 4.48 18.37
C GLU A 11 11.85 4.67 17.07
N LEU A 12 12.16 3.85 16.06
CA LEU A 12 11.43 3.83 14.80
C LEU A 12 9.95 3.45 15.03
N LEU A 13 9.70 2.46 15.88
CA LEU A 13 8.35 2.04 16.20
C LEU A 13 7.55 3.16 16.89
N ALA A 14 8.18 3.89 17.81
CA ALA A 14 7.55 5.02 18.47
C ALA A 14 7.23 6.16 17.48
N GLU A 15 8.11 6.41 16.50
CA GLU A 15 7.84 7.37 15.42
C GLU A 15 6.68 6.92 14.54
N ALA A 16 6.68 5.67 14.11
CA ALA A 16 5.58 5.08 13.35
C ALA A 16 4.26 5.15 14.14
N GLN A 17 4.29 4.92 15.45
CA GLN A 17 3.11 5.06 16.32
C GLN A 17 2.53 6.47 16.30
N ARG A 18 3.39 7.50 16.36
CA ARG A 18 2.97 8.90 16.26
C ARG A 18 2.40 9.20 14.87
N LEU A 19 3.07 8.73 13.82
CA LEU A 19 2.68 8.96 12.43
C LEU A 19 1.33 8.30 12.09
N PHE A 20 1.12 7.06 12.54
CA PHE A 20 -0.12 6.31 12.31
C PHE A 20 -1.20 6.55 13.37
N GLY A 21 -0.92 7.28 14.45
CA GLY A 21 -1.85 7.50 15.56
C GLY A 21 -2.22 6.22 16.32
N THR A 22 -1.34 5.22 16.34
CA THR A 22 -1.62 3.90 16.92
C THR A 22 -1.05 3.77 18.34
N SER A 23 -1.81 3.13 19.23
CA SER A 23 -1.43 2.93 20.64
C SER A 23 -0.73 1.60 20.93
N THR A 24 -0.80 0.62 20.01
CA THR A 24 -0.22 -0.72 20.23
C THR A 24 0.77 -1.08 19.13
N LYS A 25 1.86 -1.77 19.50
CA LYS A 25 2.90 -2.25 18.56
C LYS A 25 2.29 -3.05 17.39
N VAL A 26 1.32 -3.91 17.69
CA VAL A 26 0.63 -4.73 16.68
C VAL A 26 -0.17 -3.87 15.70
N ALA A 27 -0.89 -2.86 16.18
CA ALA A 27 -1.63 -1.95 15.31
C ALA A 27 -0.69 -1.17 14.39
N THR A 28 0.45 -0.70 14.91
CA THR A 28 1.48 0.01 14.13
C THR A 28 2.06 -0.85 13.04
N VAL A 29 2.45 -2.09 13.35
CA VAL A 29 3.03 -3.02 12.38
C VAL A 29 2.02 -3.36 11.30
N ASN A 30 0.76 -3.63 11.66
CA ASN A 30 -0.28 -3.91 10.66
C ASN A 30 -0.57 -2.69 9.76
N ALA A 31 -0.61 -1.49 10.33
CA ALA A 31 -0.79 -0.26 9.56
C ALA A 31 0.38 -0.03 8.58
N ALA A 32 1.63 -0.19 9.05
CA ALA A 32 2.82 -0.05 8.23
C ALA A 32 2.84 -1.06 7.07
N LEU A 33 2.52 -2.33 7.33
CA LEU A 33 2.43 -3.37 6.30
C LEU A 33 1.33 -3.06 5.27
N LEU A 34 0.17 -2.58 5.72
CA LEU A 34 -0.91 -2.19 4.82
C LEU A 34 -0.49 -1.03 3.90
N GLU A 35 0.14 0.00 4.44
CA GLU A 35 0.61 1.13 3.64
C GLU A 35 1.72 0.74 2.66
N ALA A 36 2.63 -0.16 3.05
CA ALA A 36 3.64 -0.70 2.14
C ALA A 36 3.01 -1.44 0.95
N VAL A 37 1.98 -2.26 1.19
CA VAL A 37 1.26 -2.97 0.12
C VAL A 37 0.50 -1.99 -0.78
N LYS A 38 -0.15 -0.96 -0.21
CA LYS A 38 -0.82 0.08 -1.01
C LYS A 38 0.16 0.84 -1.88
N LEU A 39 1.32 1.20 -1.34
CA LEU A 39 2.36 1.88 -2.10
C LEU A 39 2.84 1.01 -3.26
N ALA A 40 3.15 -0.27 -3.01
CA ALA A 40 3.56 -1.20 -4.06
C ALA A 40 2.54 -1.29 -5.19
N ARG A 41 1.25 -1.42 -4.87
CA ARG A 41 0.16 -1.45 -5.87
C ARG A 41 0.01 -0.15 -6.64
N ARG A 42 0.24 1.00 -6.00
CA ARG A 42 0.20 2.31 -6.68
C ARG A 42 1.35 2.45 -7.67
N ILE A 43 2.53 1.94 -7.34
CA ILE A 43 3.69 1.91 -8.23
C ILE A 43 3.39 0.99 -9.42
N GLU A 44 2.94 -0.24 -9.17
CA GLU A 44 2.55 -1.19 -10.23
C GLU A 44 1.51 -0.59 -11.17
N PHE A 45 0.49 0.08 -10.62
CA PHE A 45 -0.51 0.77 -11.42
C PHE A 45 0.09 1.92 -12.24
N ALA A 46 0.94 2.75 -11.64
CA ALA A 46 1.59 3.84 -12.35
C ALA A 46 2.48 3.33 -13.49
N ASP A 47 3.18 2.22 -13.29
CA ASP A 47 4.01 1.57 -14.30
C ASP A 47 3.14 1.01 -15.45
N ALA A 48 2.00 0.38 -15.15
CA ALA A 48 1.07 -0.13 -16.15
C ALA A 48 0.37 1.00 -16.96
N VAL A 49 0.16 2.16 -16.34
CA VAL A 49 -0.31 3.36 -17.04
C VAL A 49 0.80 3.92 -17.94
N ALA A 50 2.03 3.99 -17.45
CA ALA A 50 3.17 4.48 -18.22
C ALA A 50 3.55 3.57 -19.40
N SER A 51 3.35 2.26 -19.26
CA SER A 51 3.58 1.27 -20.32
C SER A 51 2.50 1.30 -21.41
N GLY A 52 1.42 2.06 -21.21
CA GLY A 52 0.30 2.17 -22.15
C GLY A 52 -0.67 0.99 -22.11
N GLU A 53 -0.60 0.15 -21.08
CA GLU A 53 -1.48 -1.00 -20.89
C GLU A 53 -2.89 -0.57 -20.43
N PHE A 54 -3.00 0.61 -19.80
CA PHE A 54 -4.26 1.26 -19.46
C PHE A 54 -4.53 2.47 -20.36
N ASP A 55 -5.54 2.37 -21.22
CA ASP A 55 -6.11 3.50 -21.95
C ASP A 55 -7.05 4.29 -21.02
N LEU A 56 -6.45 5.11 -20.15
CA LEU A 56 -7.19 5.97 -19.21
C LEU A 56 -7.84 7.19 -19.87
N LEU A 57 -7.61 7.38 -21.18
CA LEU A 57 -8.19 8.46 -21.99
C LEU A 57 -9.27 7.95 -22.96
N GLY A 58 -9.72 6.70 -22.81
CA GLY A 58 -10.81 6.16 -23.61
C GLY A 58 -12.03 7.07 -23.54
N GLU A 59 -12.36 7.71 -24.66
CA GLU A 59 -13.62 8.45 -24.85
C GLU A 59 -14.78 7.54 -24.38
N PRO A 60 -15.74 8.05 -23.59
CA PRO A 60 -16.87 7.27 -23.10
C PRO A 60 -17.80 6.95 -24.27
N GLY A 61 -17.47 5.94 -25.07
CA GLY A 61 -18.25 5.67 -26.27
C GLY A 61 -17.82 4.50 -27.15
N ASP A 62 -16.69 3.83 -26.92
CA ASP A 62 -16.34 2.74 -27.82
C ASP A 62 -15.48 1.66 -27.18
N ARG A 63 -16.14 0.67 -26.54
CA ARG A 63 -15.76 -0.77 -26.62
C ARG A 63 -17.00 -1.63 -26.35
N ALA A 64 -17.78 -1.88 -27.40
CA ALA A 64 -18.43 -3.18 -27.54
C ALA A 64 -17.34 -4.16 -28.00
N VAL A 65 -16.92 -5.06 -27.11
CA VAL A 65 -16.09 -6.22 -27.48
C VAL A 65 -16.79 -7.47 -26.99
N ALA A 66 -17.36 -8.16 -27.98
CA ALA A 66 -17.88 -9.55 -28.07
C ALA A 66 -18.30 -10.28 -26.79
#